data_AF-A0A642KMG2-F1
#
_entry.id   AF-A0A642KMG2-F1
#
_cell.length_a   1.000
_cell.length_b   1.000
_cell.length_c   1.000
_cell.angle_alpha   90.00
_cell.angle_beta   90.00
_cell.angle_gamma   90.00
#
_symmetry.space_group_name_H-M   'P 1'
#
loop_
_entity.id
_entity.type
_entity.pdbx_description
1 polymer ?
#
loop_
_entity_poly.entity_id
_entity_poly.type
_entity_poly.pdbx_seq_one_letter_code
_entity_poly.pdbx_strand_id
1 'polypeptide(L)'
;MNVKKFDKNFVFDKSIKIDYKYFIKRLLLPFWDVFYSVLIKLNTPKKKYPRKFQLVICAIFKNEAVFLKEWIEYHRIIGVEHFYLYNNFSNDEYEMVLRPYIDIDLVTLIDWPINQGQMLAYEHFWKNYREQTQWVTFIDIDEFYCPYNCLDLKKWLKKFKDKPSVVVYWMMFGTSGNYSHDYNRLVIEQYVVSWDKMYSMGKIFINTNWNFFKMYHHCIEAKCELFGISFRVPSVNEFGKYLKWDYIPRSAVGKARFSIQLNHYWTKSFEETINRKFKRGDVALRDAPTHNLDAFYFCEHNCCTINYKIYRFMIQLKLAMGIC
;
A
#
# COMPACT_ATOMS: atom_id res chain seq x y z
N MET A 1 -31.99 7.80 -6.88
CA MET A 1 -31.19 7.68 -5.63
C MET A 1 -29.86 8.39 -5.84
N ASN A 2 -29.45 9.28 -4.94
CA ASN A 2 -28.18 10.00 -5.09
C ASN A 2 -27.01 9.09 -4.73
N VAL A 3 -26.21 8.75 -5.73
CA VAL A 3 -24.99 7.96 -5.58
C VAL A 3 -23.79 8.87 -5.78
N LYS A 4 -22.84 8.82 -4.85
CA LYS A 4 -21.63 9.62 -4.88
C LYS A 4 -20.43 8.75 -5.30
N LYS A 5 -19.81 9.09 -6.42
CA LYS A 5 -18.62 8.39 -6.94
C LYS A 5 -17.30 8.99 -6.44
N PHE A 6 -17.31 10.26 -6.03
CA PHE A 6 -16.13 10.95 -5.50
C PHE A 6 -16.54 12.04 -4.50
N ASP A 7 -15.63 12.46 -3.63
CA ASP A 7 -15.73 13.69 -2.84
C ASP A 7 -14.56 14.64 -3.14
N LYS A 8 -14.33 15.64 -2.27
CA LYS A 8 -13.25 16.62 -2.47
C LYS A 8 -11.86 15.96 -2.56
N ASN A 9 -11.65 14.85 -1.86
CA ASN A 9 -10.35 14.25 -1.63
C ASN A 9 -10.23 12.84 -2.21
N PHE A 10 -11.34 12.14 -2.39
CA PHE A 10 -11.36 10.73 -2.79
C PHE A 10 -12.20 10.47 -4.04
N VAL A 11 -11.70 9.60 -4.92
CA VAL A 11 -12.53 8.78 -5.82
C VAL A 11 -12.83 7.48 -5.09
N PHE A 12 -14.11 7.09 -5.02
CA PHE A 12 -14.53 5.91 -4.27
C PHE A 12 -14.48 4.65 -5.14
N ASP A 13 -13.88 3.58 -4.59
CA ASP A 13 -13.90 2.23 -5.16
C ASP A 13 -15.34 1.74 -5.36
N LYS A 14 -16.14 1.81 -4.29
CA LYS A 14 -17.58 1.58 -4.35
C LYS A 14 -18.32 2.89 -4.22
N SER A 15 -19.21 3.12 -5.16
CA SER A 15 -20.06 4.29 -5.15
C SER A 15 -20.90 4.33 -3.86
N ILE A 16 -20.88 5.46 -3.17
CA ILE A 16 -21.55 5.60 -1.87
C ILE A 16 -23.01 6.02 -2.10
N LYS A 17 -23.94 5.21 -1.60
CA LYS A 17 -25.37 5.58 -1.58
C LYS A 17 -25.62 6.63 -0.49
N ILE A 18 -26.16 7.78 -0.89
CA ILE A 18 -26.53 8.85 0.04
C ILE A 18 -28.00 8.65 0.45
N ASP A 19 -28.20 8.05 1.61
CA ASP A 19 -29.50 7.88 2.26
C ASP A 19 -29.43 8.30 3.74
N TYR A 20 -30.53 8.15 4.48
CA TYR A 20 -30.56 8.48 5.91
C TYR A 20 -29.52 7.67 6.72
N LYS A 21 -29.22 6.41 6.32
CA LYS A 21 -28.20 5.59 6.99
C LYS A 21 -26.81 6.18 6.81
N TYR A 22 -26.50 6.74 5.65
CA TYR A 22 -25.24 7.45 5.42
C TYR A 22 -25.04 8.60 6.41
N PHE A 23 -26.06 9.43 6.62
CA PHE A 23 -25.97 10.56 7.56
C PHE A 23 -25.85 10.09 9.01
N ILE A 24 -26.65 9.09 9.42
CA ILE A 24 -26.56 8.48 10.76
C ILE A 24 -25.16 7.91 11.00
N LYS A 25 -24.62 7.13 10.05
CA LYS A 25 -23.26 6.60 10.14
C LYS A 25 -22.26 7.75 10.34
N ARG A 26 -22.29 8.79 9.50
CA ARG A 26 -21.34 9.91 9.62
C ARG A 26 -21.44 10.66 10.95
N LEU A 27 -22.64 10.82 11.50
CA LEU A 27 -22.85 11.45 12.80
C LEU A 27 -22.29 10.62 13.97
N LEU A 28 -22.32 9.29 13.86
CA LEU A 28 -21.81 8.38 14.89
C LEU A 28 -20.29 8.13 14.82
N LEU A 29 -19.63 8.40 13.70
CA LEU A 29 -18.20 8.14 13.51
C LEU A 29 -17.29 8.80 14.57
N PRO A 30 -17.50 10.05 15.01
CA PRO A 30 -16.72 10.65 16.09
C PRO A 30 -16.84 9.91 17.43
N PHE A 31 -18.03 9.42 17.77
CA PHE A 31 -18.21 8.59 18.97
C PHE A 31 -17.37 7.31 18.88
N TRP A 32 -17.41 6.63 17.73
CA TRP A 32 -16.59 5.44 17.50
C TRP A 32 -15.08 5.74 17.54
N ASP A 33 -14.63 6.91 17.09
CA ASP A 33 -13.22 7.31 17.21
C ASP A 33 -12.76 7.36 18.66
N VAL A 34 -13.58 7.93 19.54
CA VAL A 34 -13.30 8.02 20.98
C VAL A 34 -13.32 6.63 21.59
N PHE A 35 -14.38 5.87 21.34
CA PHE A 35 -14.53 4.50 21.85
C PHE A 35 -13.35 3.60 21.47
N TYR A 36 -12.98 3.58 20.19
CA TYR A 36 -11.83 2.79 19.73
C TYR A 36 -10.51 3.30 20.29
N SER A 37 -10.34 4.62 20.44
CA SER A 37 -9.13 5.16 21.08
C SER A 37 -8.98 4.73 22.54
N VAL A 38 -10.10 4.64 23.28
CA VAL A 38 -10.11 4.08 24.63
C VAL A 38 -9.75 2.61 24.61
N LEU A 39 -10.38 1.79 23.75
CA LEU A 39 -10.06 0.36 23.62
C LEU A 39 -8.57 0.13 23.30
N ILE A 40 -8.02 0.87 22.34
CA ILE A 40 -6.61 0.80 21.98
C ILE A 40 -5.73 1.16 23.17
N LYS A 41 -6.04 2.23 23.90
CA LYS A 41 -5.24 2.63 25.06
C LYS A 41 -5.24 1.56 26.15
N LEU A 42 -6.37 0.91 26.40
CA LEU A 42 -6.50 -0.17 27.39
C LEU A 42 -5.82 -1.48 26.96
N ASN A 43 -5.72 -1.72 25.65
CA ASN A 43 -5.16 -2.95 25.08
C ASN A 43 -3.75 -2.77 24.48
N THR A 44 -3.12 -1.61 24.68
CA THR A 44 -1.81 -1.34 24.09
C THR A 44 -0.80 -2.38 24.58
N PRO A 45 -0.21 -3.18 23.66
CA PRO A 45 0.73 -4.21 24.06
C PRO A 45 1.94 -3.61 24.79
N LYS A 46 2.41 -4.27 25.85
CA LYS A 46 3.65 -3.87 26.52
C LYS A 46 4.79 -3.91 25.50
N LYS A 47 5.68 -2.91 25.57
CA LYS A 47 6.81 -2.74 24.64
C LYS A 47 7.66 -4.01 24.67
N LYS A 48 7.72 -4.72 23.54
CA LYS A 48 8.63 -5.85 23.36
C LYS A 48 10.07 -5.32 23.19
N TYR A 49 11.03 -6.21 23.41
CA TYR A 49 12.48 -6.02 23.16
C TYR A 49 12.75 -5.38 21.79
N PRO A 50 13.92 -4.73 21.60
CA PRO A 50 14.28 -4.17 20.30
C PRO A 50 14.12 -5.22 19.19
N ARG A 51 13.37 -4.85 18.14
CA ARG A 51 13.18 -5.67 16.95
C ARG A 51 14.43 -5.59 16.08
N LYS A 52 14.71 -6.64 15.28
CA LYS A 52 15.80 -6.62 14.27
C LYS A 52 15.58 -5.47 13.28
N PHE A 53 14.34 -5.28 12.85
CA PHE A 53 13.93 -4.23 11.91
C PHE A 53 12.77 -3.40 12.46
N GLN A 54 12.86 -2.09 12.32
CA GLN A 54 11.78 -1.17 12.60
C GLN A 54 10.74 -1.15 11.47
N LEU A 55 11.15 -1.20 10.21
CA LEU A 55 10.25 -1.20 9.06
C LEU A 55 10.72 -2.15 7.96
N VAL A 56 9.82 -3.05 7.55
CA VAL A 56 10.05 -3.99 6.45
C VAL A 56 8.91 -3.93 5.44
N ILE A 57 9.20 -4.32 4.20
CA ILE A 57 8.18 -4.61 3.19
C ILE A 57 8.12 -6.13 3.00
N CYS A 58 6.91 -6.65 2.91
CA CYS A 58 6.65 -8.02 2.46
C CYS A 58 5.84 -7.95 1.16
N ALA A 59 6.37 -8.51 0.07
CA ALA A 59 5.74 -8.48 -1.24
C ALA A 59 5.76 -9.87 -1.87
N ILE A 60 4.75 -10.16 -2.68
CA ILE A 60 4.74 -11.31 -3.59
C ILE A 60 4.88 -10.78 -5.00
N PHE A 61 5.67 -11.44 -5.83
CA PHE A 61 5.93 -11.00 -7.20
C PHE A 61 5.92 -12.18 -8.17
N LYS A 62 5.60 -11.87 -9.43
CA LYS A 62 5.72 -12.79 -10.56
C LYS A 62 6.22 -12.04 -11.77
N ASN A 63 7.38 -12.42 -12.28
CA ASN A 63 7.99 -11.81 -13.47
C ASN A 63 8.20 -10.29 -13.35
N GLU A 64 8.78 -9.81 -12.25
CA GLU A 64 9.00 -8.37 -12.03
C GLU A 64 10.48 -7.96 -12.02
N ALA A 65 11.39 -8.79 -12.53
CA ALA A 65 12.84 -8.58 -12.45
C ALA A 65 13.27 -7.16 -12.85
N VAL A 66 12.73 -6.66 -13.97
CA VAL A 66 13.02 -5.33 -14.52
C VAL A 66 12.64 -4.16 -13.61
N PHE A 67 11.71 -4.34 -12.67
CA PHE A 67 11.24 -3.29 -11.77
C PHE A 67 11.76 -3.43 -10.33
N LEU A 68 12.26 -4.62 -9.96
CA LEU A 68 12.68 -4.91 -8.59
C LEU A 68 13.80 -3.98 -8.10
N LYS A 69 14.81 -3.72 -8.93
CA LYS A 69 15.96 -2.90 -8.53
C LYS A 69 15.54 -1.48 -8.14
N GLU A 70 14.80 -0.80 -9.01
CA GLU A 70 14.28 0.55 -8.75
C GLU A 70 13.41 0.58 -7.50
N TRP A 71 12.51 -0.39 -7.38
CA TRP A 71 11.57 -0.48 -6.27
C TRP A 71 12.28 -0.72 -4.92
N ILE A 72 13.29 -1.59 -4.87
CA ILE A 72 14.10 -1.84 -3.66
C ILE A 72 14.89 -0.60 -3.27
N GLU A 73 15.65 -0.02 -4.21
CA GLU A 73 16.50 1.15 -3.91
C GLU A 73 15.67 2.35 -3.44
N TYR A 74 14.54 2.62 -4.09
CA TYR A 74 13.65 3.70 -3.69
C TYR A 74 13.14 3.50 -2.26
N HIS A 75 12.64 2.31 -1.93
CA HIS A 75 12.09 2.04 -0.61
C HIS A 75 13.18 2.04 0.48
N ARG A 76 14.40 1.62 0.15
CA ARG A 76 15.58 1.72 1.00
C ARG A 76 15.92 3.18 1.31
N ILE A 77 15.92 4.06 0.30
CA ILE A 77 16.18 5.50 0.45
C ILE A 77 15.22 6.15 1.45
N ILE A 78 13.94 5.75 1.44
CA ILE A 78 12.92 6.30 2.34
C ILE A 78 12.80 5.55 3.68
N GLY A 79 13.76 4.69 4.01
CA GLY A 79 13.92 4.13 5.36
C GLY A 79 13.37 2.73 5.58
N VAL A 80 13.08 1.95 4.53
CA VAL A 80 12.82 0.50 4.66
C VAL A 80 14.14 -0.22 4.90
N GLU A 81 14.14 -1.14 5.87
CA GLU A 81 15.36 -1.79 6.36
C GLU A 81 15.53 -3.23 5.88
N HIS A 82 14.44 -3.89 5.50
CA HIS A 82 14.46 -5.26 5.00
C HIS A 82 13.28 -5.56 4.08
N PHE A 83 13.47 -6.51 3.18
CA PHE A 83 12.46 -6.95 2.22
C PHE A 83 12.27 -8.46 2.30
N TYR A 84 11.03 -8.90 2.50
CA TYR A 84 10.64 -10.30 2.38
C TYR A 84 9.91 -10.47 1.04
N LEU A 85 10.58 -11.10 0.08
CA LEU A 85 10.08 -11.23 -1.29
C LEU A 85 9.69 -12.68 -1.57
N TYR A 86 8.42 -12.90 -1.89
CA TYR A 86 7.88 -14.20 -2.24
C TYR A 86 7.83 -14.33 -3.76
N ASN A 87 8.68 -15.18 -4.32
CA ASN A 87 8.67 -15.51 -5.75
C ASN A 87 7.49 -16.45 -6.05
N ASN A 88 6.58 -16.05 -6.94
CA ASN A 88 5.40 -16.85 -7.26
C ASN A 88 5.38 -17.25 -8.74
N PHE A 89 6.05 -18.36 -9.06
CA PHE A 89 6.16 -18.90 -10.42
C PHE A 89 6.81 -17.92 -11.42
N SER A 90 7.83 -17.16 -11.01
CA SER A 90 8.56 -16.34 -11.97
C SER A 90 9.43 -17.19 -12.89
N ASN A 91 9.60 -16.72 -14.13
CA ASN A 91 10.45 -17.32 -15.16
C ASN A 91 11.33 -16.28 -15.87
N ASP A 92 11.50 -15.11 -15.25
CA ASP A 92 12.45 -14.07 -15.65
C ASP A 92 13.71 -14.10 -14.78
N GLU A 93 14.65 -13.20 -15.05
CA GLU A 93 15.98 -13.14 -14.42
C GLU A 93 15.97 -12.53 -13.01
N TYR A 94 14.92 -12.75 -12.21
CA TYR A 94 14.77 -12.11 -10.88
C TYR A 94 15.90 -12.48 -9.91
N GLU A 95 16.46 -13.69 -9.99
CA GLU A 95 17.55 -14.12 -9.11
C GLU A 95 18.81 -13.30 -9.32
N MET A 96 19.17 -13.04 -10.58
CA MET A 96 20.32 -12.19 -10.92
C MET A 96 20.13 -10.77 -10.36
N VAL A 97 18.92 -10.22 -10.45
CA VAL A 97 18.60 -8.88 -9.94
C VAL A 97 18.63 -8.84 -8.41
N LEU A 98 18.14 -9.89 -7.73
CA LEU A 98 18.01 -9.93 -6.28
C LEU A 98 19.30 -10.34 -5.55
N ARG A 99 20.21 -11.07 -6.21
CA ARG A 99 21.43 -11.61 -5.60
C ARG A 99 22.26 -10.57 -4.82
N PRO A 100 22.57 -9.38 -5.36
CA PRO A 100 23.34 -8.37 -4.61
C PRO A 100 22.67 -7.93 -3.30
N TYR A 101 21.33 -7.99 -3.23
CA TYR A 101 20.55 -7.62 -2.05
C TYR A 101 20.43 -8.76 -1.04
N ILE A 102 20.42 -10.01 -1.53
CA ILE A 102 20.44 -11.21 -0.69
C ILE A 102 21.80 -11.34 0.00
N ASP A 103 22.89 -11.12 -0.75
CA ASP A 103 24.27 -11.26 -0.27
C ASP A 103 24.60 -10.30 0.91
N ILE A 104 23.87 -9.18 1.03
CA ILE A 104 24.02 -8.21 2.11
C ILE A 104 22.93 -8.29 3.19
N ASP A 105 22.11 -9.35 3.22
CA ASP A 105 20.97 -9.54 4.13
C ASP A 105 19.94 -8.39 4.08
N LEU A 106 19.75 -7.75 2.92
CA LEU A 106 18.69 -6.75 2.71
C LEU A 106 17.39 -7.40 2.23
N VAL A 107 17.49 -8.52 1.48
CA VAL A 107 16.36 -9.27 0.94
C VAL A 107 16.39 -10.70 1.47
N THR A 108 15.28 -11.14 2.03
CA THR A 108 14.97 -12.58 2.20
C THR A 108 14.06 -13.00 1.06
N LEU A 109 14.59 -13.81 0.14
CA LEU A 109 13.85 -14.42 -0.95
C LEU A 109 13.24 -15.75 -0.50
N ILE A 110 11.94 -15.93 -0.72
CA ILE A 110 11.19 -17.16 -0.43
C ILE A 110 10.55 -17.66 -1.72
N ASP A 111 10.82 -18.91 -2.09
CA ASP A 111 10.08 -19.54 -3.18
C ASP A 111 8.65 -19.87 -2.73
N TRP A 112 7.67 -19.46 -3.53
CA TRP A 112 6.25 -19.52 -3.17
C TRP A 112 5.36 -19.94 -4.35
N PRO A 113 5.53 -21.18 -4.86
CA PRO A 113 4.77 -21.70 -6.00
C PRO A 113 3.35 -22.12 -5.58
N ILE A 114 2.54 -21.15 -5.12
CA ILE A 114 1.17 -21.37 -4.67
C ILE A 114 0.20 -20.54 -5.52
N ASN A 115 -0.69 -21.21 -6.23
CA ASN A 115 -1.81 -20.56 -6.92
C ASN A 115 -2.66 -19.78 -5.92
N GLN A 116 -2.99 -18.52 -6.21
CA GLN A 116 -3.70 -17.64 -5.26
C GLN A 116 -2.92 -17.41 -3.95
N GLY A 117 -1.59 -17.54 -3.99
CA GLY A 117 -0.74 -17.61 -2.81
C GLY A 117 -0.51 -16.30 -2.04
N GLN A 118 -1.03 -15.15 -2.51
CA GLN A 118 -0.70 -13.83 -1.93
C GLN A 118 -1.06 -13.72 -0.45
N MET A 119 -2.30 -14.05 -0.08
CA MET A 119 -2.71 -13.96 1.33
C MET A 119 -1.97 -15.00 2.19
N LEU A 120 -1.71 -16.19 1.63
CA LEU A 120 -0.94 -17.24 2.31
C LEU A 120 0.53 -16.83 2.53
N ALA A 121 1.15 -16.08 1.60
CA ALA A 121 2.49 -15.52 1.76
C ALA A 121 2.52 -14.51 2.91
N TYR A 122 1.51 -13.65 3.01
CA TYR A 122 1.43 -12.66 4.10
C TYR A 122 1.16 -13.31 5.46
N GLU A 123 0.37 -14.40 5.50
CA GLU A 123 0.20 -15.22 6.70
C GLU A 123 1.48 -15.98 7.07
N HIS A 124 2.22 -16.50 6.09
CA HIS A 124 3.53 -17.11 6.30
C HIS A 124 4.53 -16.09 6.87
N PHE A 125 4.57 -14.87 6.33
CA PHE A 125 5.36 -13.78 6.90
C PHE A 125 4.97 -13.53 8.35
N TRP A 126 3.66 -13.40 8.60
CA TRP A 126 3.14 -13.09 9.93
C TRP A 126 3.52 -14.15 10.96
N LYS A 127 3.53 -15.43 10.57
CA LYS A 127 3.91 -16.55 11.46
C LYS A 127 5.41 -16.58 11.75
N ASN A 128 6.26 -16.33 10.74
CA ASN A 128 7.69 -16.60 10.84
C ASN A 128 8.55 -15.38 11.19
N TYR A 129 8.13 -14.17 10.79
CA TYR A 129 8.99 -12.98 10.83
C TYR A 129 8.43 -11.80 11.65
N ARG A 130 7.17 -11.88 12.13
CA ARG A 130 6.55 -10.79 12.92
C ARG A 130 7.35 -10.40 14.17
N GLU A 131 8.01 -11.37 14.81
CA GLU A 131 8.72 -11.11 16.06
C GLU A 131 10.07 -10.40 15.85
N GLN A 132 10.56 -10.34 14.61
CA GLN A 132 11.80 -9.62 14.27
C GLN A 132 11.52 -8.22 13.74
N THR A 133 10.26 -7.87 13.51
CA THR A 133 9.82 -6.67 12.79
C THR A 133 8.95 -5.82 13.71
N GLN A 134 9.08 -4.49 13.68
CA GLN A 134 8.12 -3.60 14.38
C GLN A 134 6.94 -3.22 13.49
N TRP A 135 7.21 -2.73 12.28
CA TRP A 135 6.20 -2.41 11.28
C TRP A 135 6.44 -3.22 10.00
N VAL A 136 5.37 -3.83 9.49
CA VAL A 136 5.36 -4.43 8.15
C VAL A 136 4.37 -3.69 7.28
N THR A 137 4.66 -3.59 6.00
CA THR A 137 3.67 -3.26 4.98
C THR A 137 3.67 -4.28 3.86
N PHE A 138 2.50 -4.45 3.25
CA PHE A 138 2.26 -5.33 2.12
C PHE A 138 1.89 -4.49 0.91
N ILE A 139 2.84 -4.34 -0.01
CA ILE A 139 2.67 -3.54 -1.22
C ILE A 139 3.18 -4.32 -2.44
N ASP A 140 2.64 -3.98 -3.61
CA ASP A 140 2.97 -4.62 -4.88
C ASP A 140 4.20 -3.92 -5.52
N ILE A 141 4.86 -4.57 -6.49
CA ILE A 141 6.11 -4.05 -7.10
C ILE A 141 5.88 -2.79 -7.95
N ASP A 142 4.62 -2.48 -8.28
CA ASP A 142 4.20 -1.26 -8.96
C ASP A 142 3.73 -0.15 -8.00
N GLU A 143 3.93 -0.31 -6.70
CA GLU A 143 3.49 0.63 -5.66
C GLU A 143 4.67 1.28 -4.92
N PHE A 144 4.66 2.61 -4.79
CA PHE A 144 5.76 3.39 -4.21
C PHE A 144 5.27 4.36 -3.14
N TYR A 145 5.72 4.20 -1.90
CA TYR A 145 5.40 5.14 -0.83
C TYR A 145 6.02 6.51 -1.08
N CYS A 146 5.22 7.58 -1.15
CA CYS A 146 5.69 8.93 -1.39
C CYS A 146 5.30 9.86 -0.23
N PRO A 147 6.12 9.97 0.83
CA PRO A 147 5.91 10.92 1.91
C PRO A 147 6.15 12.37 1.45
N TYR A 148 5.26 13.29 1.82
CA TYR A 148 5.29 14.67 1.32
C TYR A 148 6.13 15.61 2.18
N ASN A 149 6.15 15.36 3.48
CA ASN A 149 6.74 16.27 4.47
C ASN A 149 7.75 15.52 5.35
N CYS A 150 8.16 14.32 4.93
CA CYS A 150 9.13 13.49 5.63
C CYS A 150 9.98 12.75 4.59
N LEU A 151 11.25 12.51 4.90
CA LEU A 151 12.16 11.74 4.04
C LEU A 151 12.30 10.28 4.49
N ASP A 152 11.81 9.95 5.69
CA ASP A 152 11.98 8.64 6.31
C ASP A 152 10.63 8.14 6.85
N LEU A 153 10.14 7.03 6.31
CA LEU A 153 8.88 6.42 6.69
C LEU A 153 8.85 6.02 8.17
N LYS A 154 9.98 5.61 8.75
CA LYS A 154 10.07 5.29 10.18
C LYS A 154 9.76 6.50 11.04
N LYS A 155 10.21 7.70 10.64
CA LYS A 155 9.86 8.96 11.31
C LYS A 155 8.39 9.30 11.13
N TRP A 156 7.84 9.12 9.93
CA TRP A 156 6.41 9.32 9.68
C TRP A 156 5.53 8.39 10.53
N LEU A 157 5.93 7.13 10.70
CA LEU A 157 5.22 6.12 11.50
C LEU A 157 5.22 6.41 13.01
N LYS A 158 6.14 7.25 13.53
CA LYS A 158 6.17 7.60 14.97
C LYS A 158 4.85 8.20 15.46
N LYS A 159 4.11 8.93 14.61
CA LYS A 159 2.79 9.50 14.95
C LYS A 159 1.70 8.44 15.16
N PHE A 160 1.95 7.20 14.73
CA PHE A 160 1.06 6.05 14.87
C PHE A 160 1.62 4.95 15.77
N LYS A 161 2.65 5.23 16.59
CA LYS A 161 3.31 4.22 17.45
C LYS A 161 2.33 3.41 18.32
N ASP A 162 1.23 4.03 18.75
CA ASP A 162 0.21 3.44 19.62
C ASP A 162 -0.99 2.89 18.82
N LYS A 163 -0.93 2.92 17.48
CA LYS A 163 -1.99 2.40 16.61
C LYS A 163 -1.63 0.99 16.11
N PRO A 164 -2.61 0.08 16.00
CA PRO A 164 -2.37 -1.26 15.44
C PRO A 164 -1.98 -1.23 13.97
N SER A 165 -2.61 -0.35 13.20
CA SER A 165 -2.43 -0.29 11.76
C SER A 165 -2.82 1.08 11.22
N VAL A 166 -2.18 1.49 10.12
CA VAL A 166 -2.50 2.72 9.39
C VAL A 166 -2.60 2.45 7.89
N VAL A 167 -3.68 2.93 7.27
CA VAL A 167 -3.90 2.87 5.82
C VAL A 167 -3.31 4.11 5.15
N VAL A 168 -2.60 3.88 4.05
CA VAL A 168 -2.15 4.91 3.11
C VAL A 168 -2.83 4.68 1.78
N TYR A 169 -3.52 5.71 1.30
CA TYR A 169 -4.34 5.66 0.11
C TYR A 169 -3.52 5.71 -1.18
N TRP A 170 -4.03 5.09 -2.24
CA TRP A 170 -3.42 5.14 -3.55
C TRP A 170 -3.60 6.50 -4.20
N MET A 171 -2.52 6.96 -4.84
CA MET A 171 -2.57 7.91 -5.93
C MET A 171 -2.32 7.12 -7.22
N MET A 172 -3.33 7.01 -8.07
CA MET A 172 -3.24 6.20 -9.29
C MET A 172 -2.47 6.96 -10.36
N PHE A 173 -1.50 6.30 -10.99
CA PHE A 173 -0.74 6.81 -12.13
C PHE A 173 -1.09 6.02 -13.40
N GLY A 174 -1.28 6.76 -14.48
CA GLY A 174 -1.57 6.21 -15.81
C GLY A 174 -0.33 6.14 -16.69
N THR A 175 -0.54 6.04 -18.00
CA THR A 175 0.58 5.87 -18.94
C THR A 175 1.41 7.12 -19.16
N SER A 176 0.88 8.28 -18.77
CA SER A 176 1.46 9.59 -19.13
C SER A 176 1.61 9.76 -20.65
N GLY A 177 0.78 9.07 -21.43
CA GLY A 177 0.83 9.04 -22.89
C GLY A 177 1.89 8.12 -23.50
N ASN A 178 2.60 7.32 -22.70
CA ASN A 178 3.65 6.42 -23.21
C ASN A 178 3.05 5.12 -23.76
N TYR A 179 3.26 4.87 -25.06
CA TYR A 179 2.87 3.63 -25.70
C TYR A 179 3.75 2.45 -25.25
N SER A 180 5.08 2.63 -25.31
CA SER A 180 6.10 1.65 -24.92
C SER A 180 6.81 2.05 -23.63
N HIS A 181 7.38 1.08 -22.91
CA HIS A 181 8.20 1.34 -21.73
C HIS A 181 9.68 1.47 -22.13
N ASP A 182 10.35 2.53 -21.68
CA ASP A 182 11.79 2.67 -21.83
C ASP A 182 12.49 2.04 -20.63
N TYR A 183 13.05 0.85 -20.82
CA TYR A 183 13.75 0.09 -19.79
C TYR A 183 15.07 0.74 -19.30
N ASN A 184 15.54 1.82 -19.95
CA ASN A 184 16.69 2.59 -19.51
C ASN A 184 16.32 3.75 -18.57
N ARG A 185 15.01 3.98 -18.36
CA ARG A 185 14.50 5.07 -17.51
C ARG A 185 13.71 4.50 -16.35
N LEU A 186 13.67 5.28 -15.27
CA LEU A 186 12.95 4.88 -14.06
C LEU A 186 11.44 4.94 -14.28
N VAL A 187 10.69 3.99 -13.73
CA VAL A 187 9.21 3.99 -13.70
C VAL A 187 8.73 5.31 -13.12
N ILE A 188 9.30 5.72 -11.99
CA ILE A 188 8.89 6.97 -11.32
C ILE A 188 9.22 8.23 -12.13
N GLU A 189 10.08 8.14 -13.15
CA GLU A 189 10.47 9.25 -14.05
C GLU A 189 9.63 9.29 -15.34
N GLN A 190 9.14 8.13 -15.79
CA GLN A 190 8.36 8.01 -17.02
C GLN A 190 6.87 8.32 -16.79
N TYR A 191 6.34 7.90 -15.65
CA TYR A 191 4.91 7.95 -15.37
C TYR A 191 4.62 9.02 -14.32
N VAL A 192 4.22 10.21 -14.78
CA VAL A 192 4.09 11.41 -13.94
C VAL A 192 2.69 11.99 -13.90
N VAL A 193 1.79 11.48 -14.75
CA VAL A 193 0.39 11.90 -14.81
C VAL A 193 -0.45 10.95 -13.95
N SER A 194 -1.06 11.51 -12.91
CA SER A 194 -1.88 10.82 -11.92
C SER A 194 -3.32 11.29 -11.95
N TRP A 195 -4.17 10.60 -11.19
CA TRP A 195 -5.49 11.09 -10.84
C TRP A 195 -5.42 12.42 -10.07
N ASP A 196 -6.53 13.16 -10.07
CA ASP A 196 -6.66 14.45 -9.36
C ASP A 196 -6.89 14.28 -7.84
N LYS A 197 -7.38 13.12 -7.43
CA LYS A 197 -7.79 12.76 -6.07
C LYS A 197 -7.22 11.39 -5.67
N MET A 198 -7.15 11.14 -4.37
CA MET A 198 -6.78 9.81 -3.86
C MET A 198 -7.84 8.80 -4.24
N TYR A 199 -7.45 7.56 -4.51
CA TYR A 199 -8.40 6.47 -4.53
C TYR A 199 -8.74 6.05 -3.09
N SER A 200 -9.99 5.66 -2.82
CA SER A 200 -10.41 5.34 -1.45
C SER A 200 -9.82 4.05 -0.90
N MET A 201 -9.18 3.25 -1.74
CA MET A 201 -8.40 2.08 -1.37
C MET A 201 -6.90 2.41 -1.29
N GLY A 202 -6.15 1.52 -0.67
CA GLY A 202 -4.73 1.69 -0.47
C GLY A 202 -4.14 0.47 0.23
N LYS A 203 -2.95 0.61 0.77
CA LYS A 203 -2.27 -0.46 1.52
C LYS A 203 -1.97 -0.02 2.93
N ILE A 204 -1.55 -0.96 3.76
CA ILE A 204 -1.46 -0.77 5.20
C ILE A 204 -0.05 -0.95 5.74
N PHE A 205 0.27 -0.17 6.75
CA PHE A 205 1.31 -0.51 7.72
C PHE A 205 0.65 -1.19 8.92
N ILE A 206 1.24 -2.30 9.38
CA ILE A 206 0.77 -3.10 10.51
C ILE A 206 1.85 -3.10 11.59
N ASN A 207 1.47 -2.76 12.81
CA ASN A 207 2.29 -2.89 13.99
C ASN A 207 2.20 -4.33 14.52
N THR A 208 3.30 -5.07 14.43
CA THR A 208 3.38 -6.52 14.72
C THR A 208 3.16 -6.88 16.19
N ASN A 209 3.15 -5.88 17.08
CA ASN A 209 2.86 -6.07 18.50
C ASN A 209 1.38 -6.38 18.76
N TRP A 210 0.51 -6.03 17.82
CA TRP A 210 -0.92 -6.26 17.92
C TRP A 210 -1.30 -7.63 17.35
N ASN A 211 -2.44 -8.15 17.83
CA ASN A 211 -3.08 -9.32 17.26
C ASN A 211 -4.29 -8.87 16.44
N PHE A 212 -4.56 -9.61 15.36
CA PHE A 212 -5.58 -9.27 14.37
C PHE A 212 -6.48 -10.48 14.13
N PHE A 213 -7.73 -10.25 13.73
CA PHE A 213 -8.68 -11.34 13.47
C PHE A 213 -8.34 -12.15 12.22
N LYS A 214 -7.90 -11.46 11.17
CA LYS A 214 -7.55 -12.06 9.89
C LYS A 214 -6.53 -11.16 9.21
N MET A 215 -5.49 -11.74 8.62
CA MET A 215 -4.55 -10.99 7.80
C MET A 215 -5.27 -10.46 6.56
N TYR A 216 -5.10 -9.18 6.26
CA TYR A 216 -5.60 -8.54 5.05
C TYR A 216 -4.74 -7.32 4.76
N HIS A 217 -4.48 -7.01 3.48
CA HIS A 217 -3.46 -6.04 3.10
C HIS A 217 -3.99 -4.64 2.76
N HIS A 218 -5.33 -4.46 2.70
CA HIS A 218 -5.95 -3.14 2.46
C HIS A 218 -6.52 -2.48 3.72
N CYS A 219 -7.01 -3.26 4.68
CA CYS A 219 -7.45 -2.79 5.98
C CYS A 219 -7.56 -3.98 6.94
N ILE A 220 -7.19 -3.82 8.21
CA ILE A 220 -7.15 -4.94 9.15
C ILE A 220 -7.80 -4.55 10.47
N GLU A 221 -8.41 -5.53 11.13
CA GLU A 221 -9.12 -5.33 12.39
C GLU A 221 -8.31 -5.93 13.54
N ALA A 222 -7.84 -5.06 14.44
CA ALA A 222 -7.14 -5.46 15.65
C ALA A 222 -8.12 -6.07 16.66
N LYS A 223 -7.64 -7.10 17.37
CA LYS A 223 -8.36 -7.71 18.48
C LYS A 223 -8.07 -6.94 19.77
N CYS A 224 -9.11 -6.36 20.36
CA CYS A 224 -9.07 -5.70 21.66
C CYS A 224 -10.09 -6.37 22.59
N GLU A 225 -9.83 -6.40 23.88
CA GLU A 225 -10.73 -6.98 24.88
C GLU A 225 -11.11 -5.90 25.91
N LEU A 226 -12.38 -5.90 26.33
CA LEU A 226 -12.89 -5.04 27.39
C LEU A 226 -13.99 -5.80 28.13
N PHE A 227 -13.82 -5.97 29.45
CA PHE A 227 -14.73 -6.72 30.32
C PHE A 227 -15.09 -8.12 29.80
N GLY A 228 -14.10 -8.86 29.28
CA GLY A 228 -14.29 -10.20 28.71
C GLY A 228 -14.94 -10.23 27.32
N ILE A 229 -15.28 -9.07 26.74
CA ILE A 229 -15.86 -8.97 25.40
C ILE A 229 -14.75 -8.61 24.40
N SER A 230 -14.66 -9.37 23.31
CA SER A 230 -13.72 -9.11 22.22
C SER A 230 -14.32 -8.12 21.21
N PHE A 231 -13.57 -7.06 20.91
CA PHE A 231 -13.91 -6.01 19.96
C PHE A 231 -12.99 -6.05 18.74
N ARG A 232 -13.57 -5.71 17.58
CA ARG A 232 -12.85 -5.49 16.32
C ARG A 232 -12.59 -4.00 16.15
N VAL A 233 -11.32 -3.60 16.24
CA VAL A 233 -10.91 -2.20 16.04
C VAL A 233 -10.30 -2.06 14.64
N PRO A 234 -10.93 -1.32 13.71
CA PRO A 234 -10.42 -1.20 12.35
C PRO A 234 -9.14 -0.35 12.28
N SER A 235 -8.42 -0.41 11.17
CA SER A 235 -7.28 0.49 10.92
C SER A 235 -7.67 1.97 11.00
N VAL A 236 -6.71 2.81 11.36
CA VAL A 236 -6.82 4.25 11.14
C VAL A 236 -6.30 4.63 9.75
N ASN A 237 -6.71 5.77 9.23
CA ASN A 237 -5.99 6.39 8.10
C ASN A 237 -4.93 7.38 8.58
N GLU A 238 -4.27 8.05 7.63
CA GLU A 238 -3.19 8.99 7.97
C GLU A 238 -3.61 10.19 8.84
N PHE A 239 -4.91 10.47 8.93
CA PHE A 239 -5.48 11.53 9.78
C PHE A 239 -5.88 11.02 11.17
N GLY A 240 -5.57 9.75 11.49
CA GLY A 240 -5.91 9.12 12.76
C GLY A 240 -7.39 8.74 12.88
N LYS A 241 -8.14 8.72 11.77
CA LYS A 241 -9.57 8.38 11.75
C LYS A 241 -9.77 6.88 11.49
N TYR A 242 -10.52 6.20 12.34
CA TYR A 242 -10.83 4.78 12.21
C TYR A 242 -11.76 4.46 11.02
N LEU A 243 -11.45 3.44 10.24
CA LEU A 243 -12.19 3.11 9.02
C LEU A 243 -13.33 2.13 9.31
N LYS A 244 -14.44 2.61 9.87
CA LYS A 244 -15.62 1.81 10.21
C LYS A 244 -16.65 1.78 9.08
N TRP A 245 -17.47 0.72 9.04
CA TRP A 245 -18.61 0.51 8.13
C TRP A 245 -18.22 0.57 6.67
N ASP A 246 -17.63 -0.51 6.16
CA ASP A 246 -17.16 -0.59 4.76
C ASP A 246 -16.00 0.37 4.49
N TYR A 247 -15.16 0.58 5.51
CA TYR A 247 -13.94 1.38 5.44
C TYR A 247 -14.16 2.80 4.91
N ILE A 248 -15.27 3.46 5.30
CA ILE A 248 -15.59 4.80 4.83
C ILE A 248 -14.37 5.72 4.96
N PRO A 249 -13.79 6.19 3.85
CA PRO A 249 -12.64 7.06 3.89
C PRO A 249 -13.06 8.38 4.53
N ARG A 250 -12.23 8.88 5.44
CA ARG A 250 -12.48 10.13 6.16
C ARG A 250 -11.32 11.08 6.00
N SER A 251 -11.63 12.25 5.46
CA SER A 251 -10.66 13.33 5.39
C SER A 251 -10.44 13.95 6.77
N ALA A 252 -9.32 14.65 6.93
CA ALA A 252 -9.14 15.50 8.09
C ALA A 252 -10.23 16.59 8.16
N VAL A 253 -10.50 17.07 9.37
CA VAL A 253 -11.37 18.23 9.58
C VAL A 253 -10.57 19.51 9.26
N GLY A 254 -11.17 20.46 8.56
CA GLY A 254 -10.56 21.75 8.26
C GLY A 254 -9.53 21.71 7.11
N LYS A 255 -8.40 22.42 7.28
CA LYS A 255 -7.36 22.62 6.25
C LYS A 255 -6.24 21.56 6.25
N ALA A 256 -6.34 20.51 7.06
CA ALA A 256 -5.31 19.48 7.10
C ALA A 256 -5.21 18.74 5.75
N ARG A 257 -3.98 18.59 5.26
CA ARG A 257 -3.64 17.98 3.96
C ARG A 257 -3.04 16.60 4.18
N PHE A 258 -3.15 15.73 3.18
CA PHE A 258 -2.41 14.47 3.13
C PHE A 258 -0.93 14.75 3.36
N SER A 259 -0.26 13.83 4.06
CA SER A 259 1.17 13.90 4.39
C SER A 259 1.98 12.81 3.68
N ILE A 260 1.30 11.87 3.03
CA ILE A 260 1.87 10.77 2.28
C ILE A 260 0.86 10.33 1.20
N GLN A 261 1.34 9.68 0.15
CA GLN A 261 0.52 8.86 -0.75
C GLN A 261 1.23 7.56 -1.06
N LEU A 262 0.51 6.57 -1.56
CA LEU A 262 1.09 5.39 -2.20
C LEU A 262 0.88 5.54 -3.71
N ASN A 263 1.93 5.85 -4.46
CA ASN A 263 1.84 5.90 -5.92
C ASN A 263 1.56 4.48 -6.40
N HIS A 264 0.53 4.29 -7.22
CA HIS A 264 0.21 3.01 -7.82
C HIS A 264 0.32 3.16 -9.34
N TYR A 265 1.41 2.64 -9.91
CA TYR A 265 1.69 2.66 -11.35
C TYR A 265 0.95 1.53 -12.05
N TRP A 266 -0.38 1.61 -12.01
CA TRP A 266 -1.28 0.51 -12.38
C TRP A 266 -1.13 0.12 -13.85
N THR A 267 -1.05 1.08 -14.78
CA THR A 267 -0.88 0.76 -16.22
C THR A 267 0.57 0.75 -16.69
N LYS A 268 1.46 1.59 -16.14
CA LYS A 268 2.78 1.88 -16.76
C LYS A 268 2.55 2.22 -18.25
N SER A 269 3.27 1.65 -19.22
CA SER A 269 2.97 1.91 -20.65
C SER A 269 1.78 1.08 -21.15
N PHE A 270 1.22 1.47 -22.31
CA PHE A 270 0.16 0.70 -22.95
C PHE A 270 0.61 -0.73 -23.26
N GLU A 271 1.79 -0.91 -23.87
CA GLU A 271 2.32 -2.25 -24.18
C GLU A 271 2.52 -3.11 -22.94
N GLU A 272 3.04 -2.54 -21.84
CA GLU A 272 3.21 -3.25 -20.57
C GLU A 272 1.86 -3.72 -20.01
N THR A 273 0.83 -2.86 -20.08
CA THR A 273 -0.53 -3.24 -19.65
C THR A 273 -1.05 -4.42 -20.46
N ILE A 274 -1.03 -4.32 -21.80
CA ILE A 274 -1.60 -5.34 -22.68
C ILE A 274 -0.80 -6.65 -22.61
N ASN A 275 0.54 -6.57 -22.66
CA ASN A 275 1.39 -7.75 -22.77
C ASN A 275 1.69 -8.44 -21.46
N ARG A 276 1.76 -7.72 -20.33
CA ARG A 276 2.03 -8.32 -19.03
C ARG A 276 0.78 -8.38 -18.18
N LYS A 277 0.11 -7.25 -17.96
CA LYS A 277 -0.98 -7.18 -16.98
C LYS A 277 -2.19 -7.99 -17.43
N PHE A 278 -2.70 -7.76 -18.64
CA PHE A 278 -3.88 -8.46 -19.14
C PHE A 278 -3.63 -9.95 -19.36
N LYS A 279 -2.43 -10.33 -19.84
CA LYS A 279 -2.06 -11.74 -20.06
C LYS A 279 -1.82 -12.53 -18.78
N ARG A 280 -1.44 -11.89 -17.66
CA ARG A 280 -1.22 -12.58 -16.37
C ARG A 280 -2.50 -13.11 -15.73
N GLY A 281 -3.68 -12.65 -16.16
CA GLY A 281 -4.97 -13.00 -15.57
C GLY A 281 -5.15 -12.43 -14.15
N ASP A 282 -6.39 -12.14 -13.74
CA ASP A 282 -6.65 -11.88 -12.32
C ASP A 282 -6.82 -13.22 -11.63
N VAL A 283 -6.05 -13.35 -10.57
CA VAL A 283 -6.00 -14.50 -9.70
C VAL A 283 -7.43 -14.71 -9.12
N ALA A 284 -8.17 -13.66 -8.78
CA ALA A 284 -9.51 -13.81 -8.18
C ALA A 284 -10.66 -14.18 -9.16
N LEU A 285 -10.56 -13.88 -10.47
CA LEU A 285 -11.68 -14.04 -11.43
C LEU A 285 -11.17 -14.35 -12.85
N ARG A 286 -11.68 -15.43 -13.48
CA ARG A 286 -11.37 -15.80 -14.88
C ARG A 286 -11.70 -14.68 -15.89
N ASP A 287 -12.71 -13.85 -15.57
CA ASP A 287 -13.07 -12.63 -16.29
C ASP A 287 -12.95 -11.43 -15.34
N ALA A 288 -11.70 -11.03 -15.07
CA ALA A 288 -11.44 -9.86 -14.25
C ALA A 288 -12.08 -8.63 -14.91
N PRO A 289 -12.97 -7.88 -14.23
CA PRO A 289 -13.56 -6.66 -14.79
C PRO A 289 -12.51 -5.57 -15.06
N THR A 290 -11.25 -5.80 -14.63
CA THR A 290 -10.10 -4.90 -14.74
C THR A 290 -9.16 -5.24 -15.92
N HIS A 291 -9.31 -6.38 -16.58
CA HIS A 291 -8.42 -6.86 -17.65
C HIS A 291 -9.01 -6.61 -19.03
N ASN A 292 -9.45 -5.38 -19.27
CA ASN A 292 -10.06 -4.95 -20.54
C ASN A 292 -9.75 -3.47 -20.80
N LEU A 293 -9.99 -3.06 -22.05
CA LEU A 293 -9.74 -1.69 -22.47
C LEU A 293 -10.64 -0.67 -21.73
N ASP A 294 -11.84 -1.03 -21.30
CA ASP A 294 -12.70 -0.12 -20.55
C ASP A 294 -12.09 0.24 -19.18
N ALA A 295 -11.52 -0.74 -18.49
CA ALA A 295 -10.81 -0.53 -17.23
C ALA A 295 -9.51 0.27 -17.43
N PHE A 296 -8.78 -0.02 -18.53
CA PHE A 296 -7.62 0.78 -18.92
C PHE A 296 -8.00 2.25 -19.14
N TYR A 297 -8.99 2.52 -19.99
CA TYR A 297 -9.45 3.87 -20.29
C TYR A 297 -10.09 4.54 -19.08
N PHE A 298 -10.74 3.79 -18.19
CA PHE A 298 -11.22 4.35 -16.93
C PHE A 298 -10.05 4.90 -16.10
N CYS A 299 -8.95 4.16 -15.97
CA CYS A 299 -7.77 4.67 -15.27
C CYS A 299 -7.15 5.85 -16.02
N GLU A 300 -6.98 5.72 -17.34
CA GLU A 300 -6.31 6.73 -18.17
C GLU A 300 -7.08 8.05 -18.22
N HIS A 301 -8.40 8.03 -18.39
CA HIS A 301 -9.24 9.24 -18.43
C HIS A 301 -9.36 9.96 -17.09
N ASN A 302 -9.04 9.30 -15.97
CA ASN A 302 -8.94 9.96 -14.67
C ASN A 302 -7.55 10.58 -14.44
N CYS A 303 -6.53 10.22 -15.23
CA CYS A 303 -5.17 10.75 -15.13
C CYS A 303 -5.06 12.14 -15.75
N CYS A 304 -5.53 13.16 -15.02
CA CYS A 304 -5.61 14.54 -15.50
C CYS A 304 -4.68 15.51 -14.76
N THR A 305 -3.80 15.03 -13.87
CA THR A 305 -2.96 15.89 -13.03
C THR A 305 -1.50 15.43 -13.05
N ILE A 306 -0.56 16.35 -13.25
CA ILE A 306 0.87 16.07 -13.13
C ILE A 306 1.27 16.00 -11.64
N ASN A 307 2.01 14.97 -11.25
CA ASN A 307 2.40 14.71 -9.86
C ASN A 307 3.90 14.39 -9.72
N TYR A 308 4.70 15.42 -9.48
CA TYR A 308 6.15 15.31 -9.25
C TYR A 308 6.54 15.14 -7.79
N LYS A 309 5.62 14.78 -6.88
CA LYS A 309 5.97 14.72 -5.45
C LYS A 309 7.11 13.75 -5.14
N ILE A 310 7.16 12.63 -5.88
CA ILE A 310 8.17 11.58 -5.74
C ILE A 310 9.56 12.01 -6.24
N TYR A 311 9.64 13.03 -7.11
CA TYR A 311 10.89 13.50 -7.73
C TYR A 311 11.91 14.03 -6.72
N ARG A 312 11.48 14.39 -5.51
CA ARG A 312 12.39 14.78 -4.43
C ARG A 312 13.44 13.72 -4.10
N PHE A 313 13.17 12.45 -4.42
CA PHE A 313 14.08 11.32 -4.22
C PHE A 313 14.80 10.90 -5.51
N MET A 314 14.52 11.56 -6.64
CA MET A 314 14.96 11.13 -7.98
C MET A 314 16.48 11.07 -8.09
N ILE A 315 17.19 12.12 -7.66
CA ILE A 315 18.65 12.15 -7.75
C ILE A 315 19.29 11.07 -6.88
N GLN A 316 18.79 10.90 -5.65
CA GLN A 316 19.26 9.81 -4.76
C GLN A 316 19.05 8.45 -5.41
N LEU A 317 17.90 8.25 -6.05
CA LEU A 317 17.57 7.00 -6.74
C LEU A 317 18.45 6.79 -7.97
N LYS A 318 18.65 7.80 -8.82
CA LYS A 318 19.54 7.70 -9.99
C LYS A 318 20.97 7.34 -9.60
N LEU A 319 21.49 7.96 -8.54
CA LEU A 319 22.81 7.62 -7.97
C LEU A 319 22.85 6.16 -7.47
N ALA A 320 21.82 5.71 -6.74
CA ALA A 320 21.74 4.32 -6.27
C ALA A 320 21.59 3.31 -7.43
N MET A 321 20.94 3.71 -8.52
CA MET A 321 20.75 2.89 -9.71
C MET A 321 21.99 2.82 -10.61
N GLY A 322 22.94 3.75 -10.45
CA GLY A 322 24.11 3.91 -11.32
C GLY A 322 23.80 4.59 -12.66
N ILE A 323 22.72 5.39 -12.71
CA ILE A 323 22.28 6.14 -13.88
C ILE A 323 22.87 7.54 -13.75
N CYS A 324 24.03 7.77 -14.38
CA CYS A 324 24.73 9.06 -14.40
C CYS A 324 24.41 9.84 -15.69
#